data_AF-A0A951SWM7-F1
#
_entry.id   AF-A0A951SWM7-F1
#
_cell.length_a   1.000
_cell.length_b   1.000
_cell.length_c   1.000
_cell.angle_alpha   90.00
_cell.angle_beta   90.00
_cell.angle_gamma   90.00
#
_symmetry.space_group_name_H-M   'P 1'
#
loop_
_entity.id
_entity.type
_entity.pdbx_description
1 polymer ?
#
loop_
_entity_poly.entity_id
_entity_poly.type
_entity_poly.pdbx_seq_one_letter_code
_entity_poly.pdbx_strand_id
1 'polypeptide(L)'
;IRRSIRRNEPFRQELSISDGSDQPRWFDIHVVPHHNEKGKQTGAVAILLDITERKLVEEAMAFHAYHDTLTGLPNRRRLAERLRQIQLRAERLSEKYAVLFLDLDRFKEVNDTHGHRAGDLVLLEVANRIRSVLRKDDALCRQGGDEFIIVLPGIRHPADVINVAEKLITSLSQPIAVDDFVCRIGASIGISLFPEHDLRSDRLIQLADKALYKAKVRGRGGYAFVDEINSLTNKIMIPLRHKPITEVISIPESIHSELLNLMKQAGIDGKRLSLLIEN
;
A
#
# COMPACT_ATOMS: atom_id res chain seq x y z
N ILE A 1 40.23 -6.41 13.32
CA ILE A 1 41.10 -7.60 13.15
C ILE A 1 42.60 -7.29 13.18
N ARG A 2 43.23 -6.79 12.10
CA ARG A 2 44.71 -6.64 12.03
C ARG A 2 45.34 -5.82 13.16
N ARG A 3 44.63 -4.79 13.67
CA ARG A 3 45.09 -3.94 14.78
C ARG A 3 45.01 -4.65 16.14
N SER A 4 43.93 -5.37 16.43
CA SER A 4 43.76 -6.15 17.67
C SER A 4 44.67 -7.38 17.70
N ILE A 5 44.90 -8.02 16.55
CA ILE A 5 45.91 -9.10 16.41
C ILE A 5 47.32 -8.57 16.69
N ARG A 6 47.64 -7.36 16.20
CA ARG A 6 48.95 -6.71 16.48
C ARG A 6 49.10 -6.20 17.91
N ARG A 7 48.00 -5.83 18.57
CA ARG A 7 47.98 -5.30 19.94
C ARG A 7 47.70 -6.36 21.01
N ASN A 8 47.44 -7.59 20.58
CA ASN A 8 47.16 -8.70 21.47
C ASN A 8 45.94 -8.45 22.38
N GLU A 9 44.89 -7.88 21.79
CA GLU A 9 43.65 -7.54 22.47
C GLU A 9 42.53 -8.50 22.03
N PRO A 10 41.63 -8.89 22.94
CA PRO A 10 40.44 -9.64 22.56
C PRO A 10 39.60 -8.85 21.55
N PHE A 11 39.03 -9.55 20.57
CA PHE A 11 38.13 -8.93 19.60
C PHE A 11 36.94 -9.81 19.29
N ARG A 12 35.82 -9.17 18.96
CA ARG A 12 34.59 -9.79 18.48
C ARG A 12 34.24 -9.20 17.13
N GLN A 13 33.87 -10.03 16.15
CA GLN A 13 33.43 -9.55 14.85
C GLN A 13 32.52 -10.55 14.15
N GLU A 14 31.47 -10.04 13.52
CA GLU A 14 30.62 -10.80 12.60
C GLU A 14 31.21 -10.79 11.20
N LEU A 15 31.30 -11.97 10.58
CA LEU A 15 31.94 -12.19 9.29
C LEU A 15 31.09 -13.15 8.47
N SER A 16 30.91 -12.85 7.18
CA SER A 16 30.31 -13.79 6.23
C SER A 16 31.39 -14.60 5.53
N ILE A 17 31.14 -15.89 5.38
CA ILE A 17 31.99 -16.83 4.64
C ILE A 17 31.12 -17.39 3.52
N SER A 18 31.53 -17.15 2.27
CA SER A 18 30.96 -17.86 1.13
C SER A 18 31.65 -19.22 1.04
N ASP A 19 30.87 -20.29 1.19
CA ASP A 19 31.33 -21.67 1.08
C ASP A 19 31.12 -22.25 -0.34
N GLY A 20 30.85 -21.38 -1.33
CA GLY A 20 30.50 -21.76 -2.70
C GLY A 20 29.02 -22.07 -2.91
N SER A 21 28.20 -22.03 -1.86
CA SER A 21 26.73 -22.01 -1.98
C SER A 21 26.21 -20.60 -2.27
N ASP A 22 24.96 -20.54 -2.76
CA ASP A 22 24.27 -19.28 -3.08
C ASP A 22 23.91 -18.45 -1.82
N GLN A 23 24.04 -19.04 -0.62
CA GLN A 23 23.79 -18.36 0.65
C GLN A 23 25.04 -18.33 1.54
N PRO A 24 25.59 -17.14 1.87
CA PRO A 24 26.75 -17.04 2.73
C PRO A 24 26.40 -17.46 4.18
N ARG A 25 27.32 -18.17 4.83
CA ARG A 25 27.23 -18.45 6.27
C ARG A 25 27.79 -17.29 7.08
N TRP A 26 27.14 -16.95 8.17
CA TRP A 26 27.56 -15.88 9.05
C TRP A 26 28.10 -16.42 10.37
N PHE A 27 29.25 -15.93 10.79
CA PHE A 27 29.88 -16.30 12.05
C PHE A 27 30.15 -15.07 12.91
N ASP A 28 29.78 -15.16 14.18
CA ASP A 28 30.25 -14.25 15.22
C ASP A 28 31.52 -14.85 15.83
N ILE A 29 32.66 -14.24 15.54
CA ILE A 29 33.97 -14.73 15.93
C ILE A 29 34.48 -13.91 17.11
N HIS A 30 34.68 -14.58 18.25
CA HIS A 30 35.32 -14.02 19.42
C HIS A 30 36.69 -14.65 19.63
N VAL A 31 37.75 -13.85 19.58
CA VAL A 31 39.13 -14.32 19.76
C VAL A 31 39.72 -13.69 21.01
N VAL A 32 40.20 -14.52 21.92
CA VAL A 32 40.86 -14.12 23.16
C VAL A 32 42.29 -14.65 23.15
N PRO A 33 43.32 -13.80 23.30
CA PRO A 33 44.69 -14.27 23.42
C PRO A 33 44.88 -15.11 24.69
N HIS A 34 45.71 -16.13 24.60
CA HIS A 34 46.08 -16.95 25.76
C HIS A 34 47.52 -16.65 26.14
N HIS A 35 47.75 -16.39 27.44
CA HIS A 35 49.06 -16.08 28.01
C HIS A 35 49.43 -17.12 29.06
N ASN A 36 50.73 -17.37 29.20
CA ASN A 36 51.25 -18.17 30.30
C ASN A 36 51.35 -17.35 31.60
N GLU A 37 51.72 -18.01 32.70
CA GLU A 37 51.90 -17.40 34.04
C GLU A 37 52.91 -16.24 34.08
N LYS A 38 53.79 -16.14 33.08
CA LYS A 38 54.78 -15.06 32.93
C LYS A 38 54.28 -13.91 32.04
N GLY A 39 53.00 -13.91 31.67
CA GLY A 39 52.39 -12.89 30.81
C GLY A 39 52.79 -12.96 29.33
N LYS A 40 53.53 -13.99 28.91
CA LYS A 40 53.91 -14.18 27.51
C LYS A 40 52.79 -14.89 26.77
N GLN A 41 52.37 -14.35 25.62
CA GLN A 41 51.37 -14.97 24.77
C GLN A 41 51.86 -16.35 24.27
N THR A 42 51.03 -17.37 24.45
CA THR A 42 51.27 -18.75 24.02
C THR A 42 50.31 -19.19 22.92
N GLY A 43 49.20 -18.48 22.73
CA GLY A 43 48.25 -18.78 21.67
C GLY A 43 47.05 -17.84 21.67
N ALA A 44 45.93 -18.32 21.11
CA ALA A 44 44.63 -17.68 21.18
C ALA A 44 43.54 -18.76 21.18
N VAL A 45 42.44 -18.47 21.88
CA VAL A 45 41.20 -19.25 21.82
C VAL A 45 40.23 -18.48 20.92
N ALA A 46 39.67 -19.16 19.92
CA ALA A 46 38.65 -18.61 19.05
C ALA A 46 37.33 -19.35 19.29
N ILE A 47 36.27 -18.61 19.57
CA ILE A 47 34.90 -19.11 19.60
C ILE A 47 34.24 -18.62 18.30
N LEU A 48 33.72 -19.55 17.52
CA LEU A 48 32.96 -19.25 16.31
C LEU A 48 31.53 -19.70 16.56
N LEU A 49 30.61 -18.74 16.64
CA LEU A 49 29.18 -19.01 16.72
C LEU A 49 28.57 -18.81 15.34
N ASP A 50 27.94 -19.86 14.80
CA ASP A 50 27.12 -19.73 13.60
C ASP A 50 25.89 -18.88 13.94
N ILE A 51 25.77 -17.74 13.27
CA ILE A 51 24.66 -16.77 13.42
C ILE A 51 23.87 -16.64 12.11
N THR A 52 24.00 -17.60 11.19
CA THR A 52 23.37 -17.55 9.86
C THR A 52 21.86 -17.43 9.96
N GLU A 53 21.20 -18.26 10.78
CA GLU A 53 19.76 -18.20 10.99
C GLU A 53 19.33 -16.83 11.56
N ARG A 54 20.07 -16.31 12.54
CA ARG A 54 19.81 -14.98 13.11
C ARG A 54 19.90 -13.89 12.04
N LYS A 55 20.91 -13.96 11.16
CA LYS A 55 21.10 -13.01 10.07
C LYS A 55 20.02 -13.11 9.01
N LEU A 56 19.60 -14.31 8.63
CA LEU A 56 18.48 -14.52 7.70
C LEU A 56 17.18 -13.96 8.27
N VAL A 57 16.93 -14.14 9.57
CA VAL A 57 15.77 -13.54 10.26
C VAL A 57 15.89 -12.01 10.28
N GLU A 58 17.06 -11.45 10.62
CA GLU A 58 17.31 -10.00 10.58
C GLU A 58 17.05 -9.41 9.18
N GLU A 59 17.53 -10.08 8.12
CA GLU A 59 17.32 -9.68 6.72
C GLU A 59 15.86 -9.79 6.30
N ALA A 60 15.18 -10.89 6.65
CA ALA A 60 13.76 -11.06 6.37
C ALA A 60 12.91 -10.01 7.11
N MET A 61 13.23 -9.72 8.37
CA MET A 61 12.59 -8.65 9.13
C MET A 61 12.80 -7.28 8.48
N ALA A 62 14.02 -6.99 8.02
CA ALA A 62 14.34 -5.76 7.30
C ALA A 62 13.56 -5.68 5.97
N PHE A 63 13.42 -6.79 5.25
CA PHE A 63 12.61 -6.85 4.03
C PHE A 63 11.13 -6.61 4.33
N HIS A 64 10.55 -7.29 5.33
CA HIS A 64 9.14 -7.15 5.73
C HIS A 64 8.79 -5.78 6.30
N ALA A 65 9.77 -5.07 6.89
CA ALA A 65 9.56 -3.69 7.32
C ALA A 65 9.16 -2.76 6.15
N TYR A 66 9.51 -3.14 4.92
CA TYR A 66 9.36 -2.32 3.72
C TYR A 66 8.57 -2.98 2.57
N HIS A 67 8.16 -4.24 2.72
CA HIS A 67 7.40 -4.96 1.71
C HIS A 67 6.21 -5.69 2.31
N ASP A 68 5.17 -5.85 1.50
CA ASP A 68 4.05 -6.72 1.77
C ASP A 68 4.52 -8.19 1.73
N THR A 69 4.22 -8.94 2.79
CA THR A 69 4.72 -10.31 2.98
C THR A 69 4.12 -11.30 1.98
N LEU A 70 2.90 -11.04 1.50
CA LEU A 70 2.23 -11.90 0.53
C LEU A 70 2.78 -11.65 -0.87
N THR A 71 2.70 -10.41 -1.36
CA THR A 71 2.97 -10.08 -2.77
C THR A 71 4.44 -9.73 -3.05
N GLY A 72 5.24 -9.47 -2.01
CA GLY A 72 6.60 -8.95 -2.15
C GLY A 72 6.65 -7.53 -2.76
N LEU A 73 5.50 -6.86 -2.92
CA LEU A 73 5.44 -5.47 -3.34
C LEU A 73 5.93 -4.56 -2.21
N PRO A 74 6.42 -3.35 -2.52
CA PRO A 74 6.58 -2.31 -1.51
C PRO A 74 5.32 -2.15 -0.66
N ASN A 75 5.48 -1.99 0.64
CA ASN A 75 4.38 -1.64 1.54
C ASN A 75 4.22 -0.11 1.62
N ARG A 76 3.21 0.34 2.38
CA ARG A 76 2.92 1.77 2.60
C ARG A 76 4.15 2.58 3.05
N ARG A 77 5.02 2.01 3.88
CA ARG A 77 6.22 2.69 4.40
C ARG A 77 7.22 2.93 3.27
N ARG A 78 7.51 1.93 2.45
CA ARG A 78 8.42 2.07 1.29
C ARG A 78 7.84 3.00 0.22
N LEU A 79 6.52 2.98 0.01
CA LEU A 79 5.85 3.93 -0.87
C LEU A 79 6.03 5.37 -0.38
N ALA A 80 5.84 5.64 0.92
CA ALA A 80 5.98 6.98 1.46
C ALA A 80 7.39 7.55 1.26
N GLU A 81 8.42 6.72 1.42
CA GLU A 81 9.82 7.11 1.13
C GLU A 81 10.03 7.40 -0.36
N ARG A 82 9.55 6.53 -1.25
CA ARG A 82 9.67 6.71 -2.70
C ARG A 82 8.90 7.94 -3.18
N LEU A 83 7.70 8.16 -2.68
CA LEU A 83 6.84 9.28 -3.04
C LEU A 83 7.44 10.62 -2.60
N ARG A 84 8.08 10.68 -1.43
CA ARG A 84 8.85 11.86 -1.01
C ARG A 84 9.95 12.21 -2.02
N GLN A 85 10.67 11.21 -2.54
CA GLN A 85 11.70 11.44 -3.56
C GLN A 85 11.11 11.93 -4.89
N ILE A 86 9.97 11.35 -5.30
CA ILE A 86 9.24 11.77 -6.50
C ILE A 86 8.78 13.23 -6.36
N GLN A 87 8.19 13.60 -5.22
CA GLN A 87 7.74 14.96 -4.95
C GLN A 87 8.89 15.97 -5.00
N LEU A 88 10.00 15.71 -4.29
CA LEU A 88 11.15 16.62 -4.30
C LEU A 88 11.73 16.82 -5.70
N ARG A 89 11.76 15.75 -6.50
CA ARG A 89 12.19 15.84 -7.90
C ARG A 89 11.19 16.66 -8.73
N ALA A 90 9.89 16.42 -8.57
CA ALA A 90 8.82 17.11 -9.28
C ALA A 90 8.84 18.61 -9.00
N GLU A 91 8.99 19.00 -7.73
CA GLU A 91 9.14 20.40 -7.32
C GLU A 91 10.38 21.06 -7.95
N ARG A 92 11.54 20.38 -7.90
CA ARG A 92 12.80 20.91 -8.43
C ARG A 92 12.81 21.05 -9.95
N LEU A 93 12.18 20.13 -10.66
CA LEU A 93 12.20 20.06 -12.13
C LEU A 93 10.91 20.58 -12.78
N SER A 94 9.93 21.03 -11.99
CA SER A 94 8.58 21.35 -12.47
C SER A 94 7.96 20.20 -13.26
N GLU A 95 8.23 18.96 -12.84
CA GLU A 95 7.61 17.75 -13.41
C GLU A 95 6.26 17.48 -12.72
N LYS A 96 5.40 16.74 -13.42
CA LYS A 96 4.11 16.27 -12.90
C LYS A 96 4.18 14.79 -12.57
N TYR A 97 3.33 14.35 -11.66
CA TYR A 97 3.11 12.92 -11.42
C TYR A 97 1.66 12.63 -11.08
N ALA A 98 1.23 11.40 -11.29
CA ALA A 98 -0.10 10.94 -10.90
C ALA A 98 -0.02 9.95 -9.72
N VAL A 99 -1.05 9.99 -8.87
CA VAL A 99 -1.34 8.95 -7.89
C VAL A 99 -2.62 8.25 -8.30
N LEU A 100 -2.55 6.93 -8.44
CA LEU A 100 -3.68 6.07 -8.74
C LEU A 100 -3.94 5.19 -7.52
N PHE A 101 -5.15 5.26 -6.98
CA PHE A 101 -5.63 4.38 -5.92
C PHE A 101 -6.53 3.32 -6.55
N LEU A 102 -6.13 2.06 -6.47
CA LEU A 102 -6.76 0.93 -7.14
C LEU A 102 -7.34 -0.02 -6.10
N ASP A 103 -8.55 -0.51 -6.36
CA ASP A 103 -9.24 -1.51 -5.56
C ASP A 103 -9.82 -2.59 -6.48
N LEU A 104 -9.74 -3.85 -6.04
CA LEU A 104 -10.23 -4.99 -6.82
C LEU A 104 -11.73 -5.19 -6.61
N ASP A 105 -12.48 -5.02 -7.69
CA ASP A 105 -13.93 -5.23 -7.65
C ASP A 105 -14.24 -6.72 -7.48
N ARG A 106 -15.15 -7.01 -6.54
CA ARG A 106 -15.64 -8.37 -6.22
C ARG A 106 -14.57 -9.32 -5.67
N PHE A 107 -13.41 -8.83 -5.22
CA PHE A 107 -12.40 -9.68 -4.60
C PHE A 107 -12.91 -10.42 -3.35
N LYS A 108 -13.78 -9.77 -2.55
CA LYS A 108 -14.43 -10.42 -1.41
C LYS A 108 -15.23 -11.68 -1.81
N GLU A 109 -15.90 -11.67 -2.96
CA GLU A 109 -16.67 -12.84 -3.44
C GLU A 109 -15.75 -14.05 -3.70
N VAL A 110 -14.51 -13.82 -4.15
CA VAL A 110 -13.51 -14.88 -4.30
C VAL A 110 -13.16 -15.49 -2.94
N ASN A 111 -12.89 -14.65 -1.93
CA ASN A 111 -12.59 -15.12 -0.58
C ASN A 111 -13.75 -15.90 0.02
N ASP A 112 -14.96 -15.35 -0.11
CA ASP A 112 -16.16 -15.94 0.49
C ASP A 112 -16.52 -17.28 -0.18
N THR A 113 -16.23 -17.44 -1.49
CA THR A 113 -16.57 -18.65 -2.26
C THR A 113 -15.46 -19.72 -2.23
N HIS A 114 -14.20 -19.31 -2.31
CA HIS A 114 -13.05 -20.21 -2.52
C HIS A 114 -12.03 -20.18 -1.36
N GLY A 115 -12.28 -19.37 -0.33
CA GLY A 115 -11.43 -19.24 0.85
C GLY A 115 -10.24 -18.29 0.66
N HIS A 116 -9.62 -17.92 1.79
CA HIS A 116 -8.53 -16.92 1.80
C HIS A 116 -7.29 -17.35 1.01
N ARG A 117 -6.95 -18.65 0.98
CA ARG A 117 -5.82 -19.16 0.19
C ARG A 117 -6.00 -18.86 -1.30
N ALA A 118 -7.22 -18.99 -1.82
CA ALA A 118 -7.55 -18.65 -3.19
C ALA A 118 -7.42 -17.13 -3.43
N GLY A 119 -7.91 -16.31 -2.49
CA GLY A 119 -7.71 -14.86 -2.53
C GLY A 119 -6.23 -14.45 -2.55
N ASP A 120 -5.39 -15.11 -1.77
CA ASP A 120 -3.95 -14.86 -1.74
C ASP A 120 -3.29 -15.13 -3.11
N LEU A 121 -3.67 -16.24 -3.76
CA LEU A 121 -3.21 -16.57 -5.12
C LEU A 121 -3.69 -15.54 -6.16
N VAL A 122 -4.93 -15.06 -6.04
CA VAL A 122 -5.45 -13.97 -6.87
C VAL A 122 -4.63 -12.70 -6.67
N LEU A 123 -4.32 -12.33 -5.42
CA LEU A 123 -3.52 -11.12 -5.13
C LEU A 123 -2.10 -11.20 -5.69
N LEU A 124 -1.48 -12.39 -5.65
CA LEU A 124 -0.18 -12.64 -6.28
C LEU A 124 -0.24 -12.39 -7.80
N GLU A 125 -1.25 -12.95 -8.47
CA GLU A 125 -1.40 -12.77 -9.91
C GLU A 125 -1.74 -11.32 -10.28
N VAL A 126 -2.59 -10.64 -9.49
CA VAL A 126 -2.86 -9.20 -9.64
C VAL A 126 -1.58 -8.39 -9.53
N ALA A 127 -0.75 -8.64 -8.51
CA ALA A 127 0.51 -7.94 -8.33
C ALA A 127 1.43 -8.10 -9.55
N ASN A 128 1.49 -9.31 -10.13
CA ASN A 128 2.27 -9.59 -11.33
C ASN A 128 1.72 -8.85 -12.56
N ARG A 129 0.40 -8.86 -12.76
CA ARG A 129 -0.25 -8.15 -13.88
C ARG A 129 -0.03 -6.65 -13.80
N ILE A 130 -0.17 -6.05 -12.61
CA ILE A 130 0.12 -4.63 -12.42
C ILE A 130 1.59 -4.36 -12.78
N ARG A 131 2.54 -5.14 -12.23
CA ARG A 131 3.97 -4.99 -12.56
C ARG A 131 4.27 -5.06 -14.06
N SER A 132 3.60 -5.94 -14.81
CA SER A 132 3.81 -6.05 -16.26
C SER A 132 3.33 -4.84 -17.07
N VAL A 133 2.38 -4.07 -16.53
CA VAL A 133 1.87 -2.85 -17.17
C VAL A 133 2.77 -1.64 -16.86
N LEU A 134 3.37 -1.63 -15.67
CA LEU A 134 4.15 -0.51 -15.16
C LEU A 134 5.58 -0.47 -15.71
N ARG A 135 6.11 0.74 -15.82
CA ARG A 135 7.51 1.01 -16.17
C ARG A 135 8.38 0.88 -14.93
N LYS A 136 9.70 0.76 -15.14
CA LYS A 136 10.69 0.63 -14.06
C LYS A 136 10.68 1.79 -13.07
N ASP A 137 10.36 3.00 -13.53
CA ASP A 137 10.37 4.20 -12.68
C ASP A 137 9.08 4.41 -11.89
N ASP A 138 7.98 3.75 -12.32
CA ASP A 138 6.70 3.80 -11.65
C ASP A 138 6.80 3.12 -10.27
N ALA A 139 6.12 3.69 -9.27
CA ALA A 139 6.05 3.08 -7.96
C ALA A 139 4.75 2.27 -7.83
N LEU A 140 4.84 1.09 -7.23
CA LEU A 140 3.72 0.23 -6.92
C LEU A 140 3.79 -0.16 -5.44
N CYS A 141 2.66 -0.15 -4.77
CA CYS A 141 2.50 -0.52 -3.39
C CYS A 141 1.22 -1.31 -3.19
N ARG A 142 1.26 -2.37 -2.36
CA ARG A 142 0.03 -2.92 -1.79
C ARG A 142 -0.22 -2.22 -0.45
N GLN A 143 -1.33 -1.52 -0.35
CA GLN A 143 -1.69 -0.77 0.85
C GLN A 143 -2.19 -1.72 1.95
N GLY A 144 -2.95 -2.73 1.55
CA GLY A 144 -3.53 -3.77 2.40
C GLY A 144 -4.76 -4.38 1.73
N GLY A 145 -5.17 -5.59 2.11
CA GLY A 145 -6.34 -6.23 1.50
C GLY A 145 -6.22 -6.34 -0.01
N ASP A 146 -7.19 -5.77 -0.72
CA ASP A 146 -7.31 -5.65 -2.18
C ASP A 146 -6.93 -4.26 -2.72
N GLU A 147 -6.32 -3.40 -1.89
CA GLU A 147 -5.97 -2.04 -2.25
C GLU A 147 -4.50 -1.91 -2.70
N PHE A 148 -4.31 -1.23 -3.82
CA PHE A 148 -3.00 -0.92 -4.40
C PHE A 148 -2.87 0.58 -4.68
N ILE A 149 -1.66 1.11 -4.49
CA ILE A 149 -1.34 2.49 -4.85
C ILE A 149 -0.22 2.48 -5.88
N ILE A 150 -0.44 3.23 -6.96
CA ILE A 150 0.51 3.39 -8.06
C ILE A 150 0.87 4.87 -8.18
N VAL A 151 2.14 5.17 -8.39
CA VAL A 151 2.63 6.52 -8.65
C VAL A 151 3.35 6.55 -9.98
N LEU A 152 2.90 7.41 -10.89
CA LEU A 152 3.44 7.57 -12.23
C LEU A 152 4.21 8.89 -12.30
N PRO A 153 5.56 8.90 -12.14
CA PRO A 153 6.36 10.11 -12.24
C PRO A 153 6.55 10.56 -13.69
N GLY A 154 6.74 11.88 -13.89
CA GLY A 154 7.14 12.44 -15.18
C GLY A 154 6.05 12.39 -16.26
N ILE A 155 4.78 12.45 -15.86
CA ILE A 155 3.66 12.54 -16.82
C ILE A 155 3.68 13.90 -17.51
N ARG A 156 3.29 13.94 -18.79
CA ARG A 156 3.22 15.20 -19.57
C ARG A 156 1.79 15.67 -19.71
N HIS A 157 0.88 14.73 -19.94
CA HIS A 157 -0.54 14.99 -20.15
C HIS A 157 -1.41 14.01 -19.33
N PRO A 158 -2.62 14.42 -18.90
CA PRO A 158 -3.57 13.50 -18.26
C PRO A 158 -3.88 12.24 -19.07
N ALA A 159 -3.78 12.32 -20.40
CA ALA A 159 -3.92 11.18 -21.31
C ALA A 159 -2.89 10.06 -21.05
N ASP A 160 -1.68 10.40 -20.59
CA ASP A 160 -0.66 9.40 -20.23
C ASP A 160 -1.16 8.51 -19.09
N VAL A 161 -1.85 9.13 -18.12
CA VAL A 161 -2.40 8.47 -16.94
C VAL A 161 -3.61 7.62 -17.32
N ILE A 162 -4.49 8.14 -18.19
CA ILE A 162 -5.65 7.41 -18.71
C ILE A 162 -5.20 6.13 -19.41
N ASN A 163 -4.20 6.22 -20.29
CA ASN A 163 -3.68 5.06 -21.01
C ASN A 163 -3.15 3.96 -20.06
N VAL A 164 -2.53 4.34 -18.94
CA VAL A 164 -2.06 3.38 -17.93
C VAL A 164 -3.24 2.79 -17.15
N ALA A 165 -4.19 3.62 -16.71
CA ALA A 165 -5.39 3.17 -16.00
C ALA A 165 -6.21 2.17 -16.83
N GLU A 166 -6.45 2.46 -18.11
CA GLU A 166 -7.18 1.58 -19.02
C GLU A 166 -6.45 0.25 -19.25
N LYS A 167 -5.12 0.27 -19.38
CA LYS A 167 -4.30 -0.95 -19.48
C LYS A 167 -4.39 -1.79 -18.22
N LEU A 168 -4.35 -1.16 -17.04
CA LEU A 168 -4.51 -1.86 -15.76
C LEU A 168 -5.89 -2.51 -15.67
N ILE A 169 -6.96 -1.76 -15.94
CA ILE A 169 -8.34 -2.28 -15.91
C ILE A 169 -8.52 -3.44 -16.90
N THR A 170 -7.99 -3.30 -18.12
CA THR A 170 -8.08 -4.34 -19.16
C THR A 170 -7.30 -5.60 -18.78
N SER A 171 -6.11 -5.44 -18.20
CA SER A 171 -5.26 -6.56 -17.76
C SER A 171 -5.87 -7.30 -16.56
N LEU A 172 -6.39 -6.56 -15.59
CA LEU A 172 -6.97 -7.13 -14.37
C LEU A 172 -8.35 -7.76 -14.59
N SER A 173 -9.10 -7.34 -15.62
CA SER A 173 -10.37 -7.95 -16.00
C SER A 173 -10.22 -9.27 -16.79
N GLN A 174 -9.01 -9.63 -17.21
CA GLN A 174 -8.78 -10.95 -17.82
C GLN A 174 -9.00 -12.08 -16.80
N PRO A 175 -9.51 -13.25 -17.22
CA PRO A 175 -9.67 -14.39 -16.33
C PRO A 175 -8.37 -14.73 -15.58
N ILE A 176 -8.47 -15.06 -14.30
CA ILE A 176 -7.37 -15.50 -13.44
C ILE A 176 -7.61 -16.99 -13.17
N ALA A 177 -6.69 -17.83 -13.64
CA ALA A 177 -6.68 -19.25 -13.32
C ALA A 177 -5.98 -19.43 -11.96
N VAL A 178 -6.67 -20.06 -11.02
CA VAL A 178 -6.18 -20.32 -9.66
C VAL A 178 -6.49 -21.77 -9.33
N ASP A 179 -5.45 -22.59 -9.18
CA ASP A 179 -5.58 -24.03 -8.96
C ASP A 179 -6.58 -24.66 -9.96
N ASP A 180 -7.73 -25.13 -9.45
CA ASP A 180 -8.75 -25.84 -10.22
C ASP A 180 -9.93 -24.97 -10.70
N PHE A 181 -9.87 -23.64 -10.52
CA PHE A 181 -10.94 -22.74 -10.93
C PHE A 181 -10.44 -21.49 -11.67
N VAL A 182 -11.38 -20.81 -12.32
CA VAL A 182 -11.13 -19.55 -13.01
C VAL A 182 -12.07 -18.49 -12.44
N CYS A 183 -11.52 -17.39 -11.96
CA CYS A 183 -12.30 -16.24 -11.50
C CYS A 183 -12.10 -15.02 -12.41
N ARG A 184 -13.08 -14.11 -12.34
CA ARG A 184 -13.03 -12.79 -12.96
C ARG A 184 -13.26 -11.74 -11.89
N ILE A 185 -12.28 -10.86 -11.73
CA ILE A 185 -12.37 -9.69 -10.88
C ILE A 185 -12.35 -8.44 -11.77
N GLY A 186 -12.84 -7.32 -11.24
CA GLY A 186 -12.66 -6.02 -11.87
C GLY A 186 -11.62 -5.20 -11.13
N ALA A 187 -11.37 -4.00 -11.62
CA ALA A 187 -10.59 -3.01 -10.90
C ALA A 187 -11.24 -1.63 -11.07
N SER A 188 -11.36 -0.92 -9.95
CA SER A 188 -11.78 0.47 -9.93
C SER A 188 -10.57 1.34 -9.54
N ILE A 189 -10.41 2.49 -10.20
CA ILE A 189 -9.24 3.35 -10.01
C ILE A 189 -9.66 4.80 -9.74
N GLY A 190 -9.20 5.38 -8.64
CA GLY A 190 -9.26 6.81 -8.39
C GLY A 190 -7.95 7.50 -8.72
N ILE A 191 -7.99 8.68 -9.32
CA ILE A 191 -6.81 9.37 -9.86
C ILE A 191 -6.71 10.80 -9.32
N SER A 192 -5.52 11.17 -8.85
CA SER A 192 -5.12 12.54 -8.54
C SER A 192 -3.75 12.89 -9.16
N LEU A 193 -3.48 14.18 -9.34
CA LEU A 193 -2.37 14.73 -10.11
C LEU A 193 -1.64 15.79 -9.29
N PHE A 194 -0.31 15.73 -9.32
CA PHE A 194 0.57 16.78 -8.84
C PHE A 194 1.07 17.62 -10.02
N PRO A 195 1.09 18.95 -9.89
CA PRO A 195 0.63 19.76 -8.76
C PRO A 195 -0.85 20.17 -8.83
N GLU A 196 -1.61 19.71 -9.83
CA GLU A 196 -2.95 20.23 -10.16
C GLU A 196 -3.97 20.10 -9.02
N HIS A 197 -3.95 18.99 -8.27
CA HIS A 197 -4.98 18.70 -7.27
C HIS A 197 -4.56 19.05 -5.84
N ASP A 198 -3.29 18.86 -5.48
CA ASP A 198 -2.68 19.31 -4.22
C ASP A 198 -1.16 19.30 -4.37
N LEU A 199 -0.45 20.14 -3.62
CA LEU A 199 1.01 20.17 -3.56
C LEU A 199 1.58 19.14 -2.57
N ARG A 200 0.73 18.48 -1.77
CA ARG A 200 1.15 17.51 -0.77
C ARG A 200 0.79 16.10 -1.20
N SER A 201 1.80 15.24 -1.29
CA SER A 201 1.67 13.85 -1.72
C SER A 201 0.66 13.02 -0.90
N ASP A 202 0.61 13.21 0.41
CA ASP A 202 -0.31 12.51 1.31
C ASP A 202 -1.78 12.89 1.03
N ARG A 203 -2.02 14.16 0.64
CA ARG A 203 -3.34 14.63 0.23
C ARG A 203 -3.74 14.08 -1.14
N LEU A 204 -2.79 13.96 -2.07
CA LEU A 204 -3.06 13.32 -3.35
C LEU A 204 -3.52 11.87 -3.21
N ILE A 205 -2.92 11.10 -2.29
CA ILE A 205 -3.40 9.73 -1.98
C ILE A 205 -4.86 9.78 -1.47
N GLN A 206 -5.18 10.67 -0.54
CA GLN A 206 -6.55 10.81 -0.01
C GLN A 206 -7.56 11.27 -1.09
N LEU A 207 -7.12 12.13 -2.01
CA LEU A 207 -7.96 12.61 -3.11
C LEU A 207 -8.20 11.50 -4.15
N ALA A 208 -7.18 10.69 -4.45
CA ALA A 208 -7.32 9.52 -5.31
C ALA A 208 -8.28 8.49 -4.69
N ASP A 209 -8.16 8.19 -3.40
CA ASP A 209 -9.11 7.32 -2.67
C ASP A 209 -10.57 7.85 -2.75
N LYS A 210 -10.77 9.15 -2.57
CA LYS A 210 -12.11 9.75 -2.77
C LYS A 210 -12.62 9.61 -4.20
N ALA A 211 -11.74 9.73 -5.20
CA ALA A 211 -12.11 9.55 -6.60
C ALA A 211 -12.43 8.07 -6.91
N LEU A 212 -11.81 7.12 -6.22
CA LEU A 212 -12.10 5.69 -6.35
C LEU A 212 -13.56 5.38 -6.02
N TYR A 213 -14.12 5.97 -4.95
CA TYR A 213 -15.53 5.81 -4.62
C TYR A 213 -16.44 6.15 -5.81
N LYS A 214 -16.10 7.21 -6.55
CA LYS A 214 -16.86 7.62 -7.74
C LYS A 214 -16.75 6.61 -8.88
N ALA A 215 -15.56 6.03 -9.11
CA ALA A 215 -15.39 4.95 -10.08
C ALA A 215 -16.27 3.74 -9.72
N LYS A 216 -16.34 3.38 -8.43
CA LYS A 216 -17.21 2.30 -7.94
C LYS A 216 -18.71 2.59 -8.15
N VAL A 217 -19.17 3.80 -7.85
CA VAL A 217 -20.60 4.19 -8.01
C VAL A 217 -21.03 4.27 -9.48
N ARG A 218 -20.10 4.54 -10.41
CA ARG A 218 -20.38 4.56 -11.86
C ARG A 218 -20.53 3.17 -12.49
N GLY A 219 -20.49 2.11 -11.71
CA GLY A 219 -20.67 0.73 -12.19
C GLY A 219 -19.44 -0.16 -12.03
N ARG A 220 -18.37 0.32 -11.37
CA ARG A 220 -17.08 -0.39 -11.20
C ARG A 220 -16.35 -0.63 -12.53
N GLY A 221 -15.16 -1.24 -12.49
CA GLY A 221 -14.41 -1.59 -13.70
C GLY A 221 -13.96 -0.38 -14.52
N GLY A 222 -13.67 0.74 -13.85
CA GLY A 222 -13.40 2.03 -14.49
C GLY A 222 -12.49 2.91 -13.66
N TYR A 223 -12.25 4.13 -14.14
CA TYR A 223 -11.49 5.14 -13.41
C TYR A 223 -12.27 6.44 -13.22
N ALA A 224 -11.82 7.27 -12.26
CA ALA A 224 -12.31 8.63 -12.10
C ALA A 224 -11.21 9.57 -11.61
N PHE A 225 -11.14 10.77 -12.18
CA PHE A 225 -10.31 11.84 -11.64
C PHE A 225 -11.03 12.56 -10.48
N VAL A 226 -10.24 13.08 -9.54
CA VAL A 226 -10.76 13.87 -8.41
C VAL A 226 -11.55 15.11 -8.87
N ASP A 227 -11.17 15.78 -9.95
CA ASP A 227 -11.89 16.97 -10.46
C ASP A 227 -13.34 16.65 -10.80
N GLU A 228 -13.60 15.42 -11.23
CA GLU A 228 -14.94 15.03 -11.58
C GLU A 228 -15.84 14.85 -10.34
N ILE A 229 -15.27 14.76 -9.12
CA ILE A 229 -16.04 14.78 -7.87
C ILE A 229 -16.84 16.09 -7.80
N ASN A 230 -16.23 17.22 -8.18
CA ASN A 230 -16.87 18.53 -8.14
C ASN A 230 -18.07 18.66 -9.09
N SER A 231 -18.21 17.82 -10.13
CA SER A 231 -19.37 17.83 -11.03
C SER A 231 -20.63 17.23 -10.38
N LEU A 232 -20.47 16.19 -9.54
CA LEU A 232 -21.58 15.62 -8.75
C LEU A 232 -21.82 16.44 -7.49
N THR A 233 -20.77 16.95 -6.85
CA THR A 233 -20.91 17.88 -5.73
C THR A 233 -21.59 19.17 -6.20
N ASN A 234 -21.30 19.76 -7.36
CA ASN A 234 -22.07 20.91 -7.83
C ASN A 234 -23.52 20.56 -8.22
N LYS A 235 -23.81 19.38 -8.75
CA LYS A 235 -25.21 18.96 -8.99
C LYS A 235 -26.02 18.73 -7.71
N ILE A 236 -25.38 18.32 -6.61
CA ILE A 236 -26.05 18.04 -5.33
C ILE A 236 -25.94 19.22 -4.34
N MET A 237 -24.96 20.11 -4.49
CA MET A 237 -24.58 21.14 -3.51
C MET A 237 -24.85 22.58 -3.98
N ILE A 238 -25.16 22.83 -5.27
CA ILE A 238 -25.75 24.11 -5.69
C ILE A 238 -27.10 24.41 -4.99
N PRO A 239 -27.95 23.41 -4.62
CA PRO A 239 -29.11 23.69 -3.75
C PRO A 239 -28.73 23.99 -2.29
N LEU A 240 -27.57 23.52 -1.81
CA LEU A 240 -27.24 23.49 -0.38
C LEU A 240 -26.37 24.66 0.09
N ARG A 241 -25.82 25.48 -0.81
CA ARG A 241 -24.92 26.59 -0.42
C ARG A 241 -25.63 27.92 -0.13
N HIS A 242 -26.93 28.04 -0.38
CA HIS A 242 -27.66 29.30 -0.21
C HIS A 242 -28.90 29.23 0.70
N LYS A 243 -29.07 28.15 1.49
CA LYS A 243 -30.08 28.16 2.55
C LYS A 243 -29.43 27.98 3.92
N PRO A 244 -29.68 28.91 4.86
CA PRO A 244 -29.20 28.76 6.24
C PRO A 244 -29.74 27.47 6.86
N ILE A 245 -29.00 26.93 7.84
CA ILE A 245 -29.23 25.67 8.58
C ILE A 245 -30.56 25.64 9.38
N THR A 246 -31.51 26.53 9.07
CA THR A 246 -32.78 26.69 9.78
C THR A 246 -33.98 26.04 9.09
N GLU A 247 -33.84 25.42 7.91
CA GLU A 247 -34.96 24.71 7.27
C GLU A 247 -34.88 23.19 7.50
N VAL A 248 -35.91 22.67 8.16
CA VAL A 248 -36.19 21.25 8.41
C VAL A 248 -36.14 20.47 7.08
N ILE A 249 -35.30 19.44 7.02
CA ILE A 249 -35.30 18.50 5.89
C ILE A 249 -36.54 17.62 6.07
N SER A 250 -37.57 17.85 5.26
CA SER A 250 -38.75 16.98 5.22
C SER A 250 -38.34 15.61 4.66
N ILE A 251 -38.38 14.60 5.52
CA ILE A 251 -38.14 13.20 5.15
C ILE A 251 -39.45 12.66 4.56
N PRO A 252 -39.44 12.07 3.34
CA PRO A 252 -40.63 11.45 2.77
C PRO A 252 -41.22 10.40 3.72
N GLU A 253 -42.54 10.44 3.96
CA GLU A 253 -43.22 9.49 4.86
C GLU A 253 -42.93 8.02 4.52
N SER A 254 -42.64 7.74 3.23
CA SER A 254 -42.33 6.42 2.71
C SER A 254 -41.08 5.76 3.31
N ILE A 255 -40.13 6.55 3.85
CA ILE A 255 -38.89 6.03 4.45
C ILE A 255 -38.82 6.23 5.96
N HIS A 256 -39.87 6.81 6.55
CA HIS A 256 -39.87 7.24 7.95
C HIS A 256 -39.85 6.05 8.92
N SER A 257 -40.65 5.02 8.62
CA SER A 257 -40.74 3.77 9.39
C SER A 257 -39.47 2.92 9.28
N GLU A 258 -38.81 2.92 8.12
CA GLU A 258 -37.57 2.16 7.88
C GLU A 258 -36.37 2.79 8.61
N LEU A 259 -36.29 4.12 8.60
CA LEU A 259 -35.29 4.87 9.34
C LEU A 259 -35.42 4.68 10.86
N LEU A 260 -36.65 4.73 11.38
CA LEU A 260 -36.93 4.50 12.81
C LEU A 260 -36.51 3.08 13.27
N ASN A 261 -36.67 2.07 12.40
CA ASN A 261 -36.25 0.70 12.70
C ASN A 261 -34.72 0.53 12.71
N LEU A 262 -34.02 1.08 11.72
CA LEU A 262 -32.55 1.07 11.66
C LEU A 262 -31.93 1.75 12.90
N MET A 263 -32.55 2.83 13.38
CA MET A 263 -32.05 3.58 14.54
C MET A 263 -32.31 2.87 15.87
N LYS A 264 -33.45 2.16 16.01
CA LYS A 264 -33.69 1.27 17.16
C LYS A 264 -32.67 0.12 17.21
N GLN A 265 -32.32 -0.45 16.06
CA GLN A 265 -31.29 -1.48 15.98
C GLN A 265 -29.89 -0.94 16.31
N ALA A 266 -29.63 0.34 16.03
CA ALA A 266 -28.39 1.03 16.38
C ALA A 266 -28.34 1.55 17.84
N GLY A 267 -29.38 1.31 18.66
CA GLY A 267 -29.40 1.72 20.07
C GLY A 267 -29.54 3.23 20.29
N ILE A 268 -30.02 3.98 19.29
CA ILE A 268 -30.18 5.43 19.37
C ILE A 268 -31.57 5.75 19.92
N ASP A 269 -31.64 6.39 21.09
CA ASP A 269 -32.88 6.70 21.80
C ASP A 269 -33.74 7.74 21.03
N GLY A 270 -34.99 7.38 20.75
CA GLY A 270 -35.90 8.08 19.83
C GLY A 270 -36.36 9.46 20.29
N LYS A 271 -36.06 9.87 21.52
CA LYS A 271 -36.43 11.19 22.07
C LYS A 271 -35.68 12.38 21.44
N ARG A 272 -34.59 12.14 20.70
CA ARG A 272 -33.86 13.21 19.99
C ARG A 272 -34.50 13.64 18.66
N LEU A 273 -35.48 12.88 18.14
CA LEU A 273 -36.11 13.15 16.85
C LEU A 273 -37.48 13.83 16.94
N SER A 274 -38.15 13.83 18.09
CA SER A 274 -39.38 14.62 18.29
C SER A 274 -39.16 16.13 18.17
N LEU A 275 -37.90 16.60 18.20
CA LEU A 275 -37.52 18.00 17.91
C LEU A 275 -37.26 18.27 16.41
N LEU A 276 -37.25 17.23 15.56
CA LEU A 276 -36.92 17.31 14.14
C LEU A 276 -38.11 16.96 13.22
N ILE A 277 -39.24 16.53 13.78
CA ILE A 277 -40.43 16.09 13.04
C ILE A 277 -41.66 16.99 13.29
N GLU A 278 -41.62 17.93 14.24
CA GLU A 278 -42.71 18.91 14.40
C GLU A 278 -42.37 20.27 13.79
N ASN A 279 -43.18 20.62 12.79
CA ASN A 279 -43.29 21.84 11.96
C ASN A 279 -42.29 22.01 10.81
#